data_AF-A0A542KFS8-F1
#
_entry.id   AF-A0A542KFS8-F1
#
_cell.length_a   1.000
_cell.length_b   1.000
_cell.length_c   1.000
_cell.angle_alpha   90.00
_cell.angle_beta   90.00
_cell.angle_gamma   90.00
#
_symmetry.space_group_name_H-M   'P 1'
#
loop_
_entity.id
_entity.type
_entity.pdbx_description
1 polymer ?
#
loop_
_entity_poly.entity_id
_entity_poly.type
_entity_poly.pdbx_seq_one_letter_code
_entity_poly.pdbx_strand_id
1 'polypeptide(L)'
;MATGGDASDPLASAERRAAEARARSVQEAGRAERHERLAGECADAHLRDLHLRIAADHRSTSARHRTAARLQDAFAVRLGAWAGRPGVPWQLFMTGVAEACGSGGAALTLVGHTFDELALAASDEPSRAAQELEFLLGEGPARDATSTAAPVAANGAALAVRWPGYGPAVGELGITEVAAVPLTLDGNCVGALAVYDPAPGVARSTAFAEIAEALTRSVILTPAGVLDLHDGIELRAKVHQAAGMVSVQLDRPVADALELIRAYAFGEGIPAHRVAERILEGELLLGWGTGHSSGNT
;
A
#
# COMPACT_ATOMS: atom_id res chain seq x y z
N MET A 1 -32.39 -0.46 -26.72
CA MET A 1 -32.24 -1.85 -26.23
C MET A 1 -30.90 -2.38 -26.72
N ALA A 2 -30.25 -3.19 -25.88
CA ALA A 2 -28.84 -3.66 -25.90
C ALA A 2 -27.85 -2.66 -25.22
N THR A 3 -27.65 -2.70 -23.89
CA THR A 3 -26.87 -3.63 -23.03
C THR A 3 -25.38 -3.30 -22.96
N GLY A 4 -24.92 -2.91 -21.76
CA GLY A 4 -23.52 -2.86 -21.34
C GLY A 4 -23.34 -1.78 -20.28
N GLY A 5 -23.00 -2.02 -19.03
CA GLY A 5 -22.80 -3.24 -18.25
C GLY A 5 -22.91 -2.79 -16.78
N ASP A 6 -23.25 -3.73 -15.91
CA ASP A 6 -23.39 -3.58 -14.46
C ASP A 6 -22.07 -3.11 -13.82
N ALA A 7 -21.80 -1.80 -13.83
CA ALA A 7 -20.77 -1.19 -13.00
C ALA A 7 -21.38 -1.04 -11.60
N SER A 8 -20.95 -1.88 -10.67
CA SER A 8 -21.50 -1.91 -9.32
C SER A 8 -21.40 -0.51 -8.69
N ASP A 9 -22.51 -0.01 -8.13
CA ASP A 9 -22.54 1.27 -7.40
C ASP A 9 -21.43 1.26 -6.33
N PRO A 10 -20.40 2.13 -6.42
CA PRO A 10 -19.26 2.10 -5.51
C PRO A 10 -19.67 2.36 -4.05
N LEU A 11 -20.76 3.10 -3.82
CA LEU A 11 -21.29 3.35 -2.48
C LEU A 11 -21.91 2.08 -1.91
N ALA A 12 -22.81 1.45 -2.68
CA ALA A 12 -23.37 0.17 -2.29
C ALA A 12 -22.28 -0.91 -2.11
N SER A 13 -21.20 -0.88 -2.90
CA SER A 13 -20.05 -1.78 -2.74
C SER A 13 -19.29 -1.54 -1.44
N ALA A 14 -19.02 -0.27 -1.08
CA ALA A 14 -18.40 0.10 0.18
C ALA A 14 -19.27 -0.31 1.38
N GLU A 15 -20.58 -0.04 1.34
CA GLU A 15 -21.54 -0.40 2.38
C GLU A 15 -21.64 -1.92 2.59
N ARG A 16 -21.68 -2.69 1.49
CA ARG A 16 -21.66 -4.17 1.54
C ARG A 16 -20.37 -4.67 2.20
N ARG A 17 -19.20 -4.17 1.77
CA ARG A 17 -17.91 -4.54 2.36
C ARG A 17 -17.84 -4.23 3.85
N ALA A 18 -18.35 -3.06 4.26
CA ALA A 18 -18.42 -2.69 5.67
C ALA A 18 -19.34 -3.64 6.47
N ALA A 19 -20.52 -3.97 5.93
CA ALA A 19 -21.45 -4.90 6.55
C ALA A 19 -20.88 -6.32 6.70
N GLU A 20 -20.22 -6.84 5.66
CA GLU A 20 -19.54 -8.13 5.71
C GLU A 20 -18.41 -8.15 6.76
N ALA A 21 -17.59 -7.10 6.80
CA ALA A 21 -16.52 -6.98 7.78
C ALA A 21 -17.07 -6.93 9.22
N ARG A 22 -18.17 -6.19 9.47
CA ARG A 22 -18.87 -6.20 10.76
C ARG A 22 -19.38 -7.60 11.13
N ALA A 23 -20.03 -8.28 10.19
CA ALA A 23 -20.55 -9.63 10.42
C ALA A 23 -19.43 -10.62 10.79
N ARG A 24 -18.30 -10.58 10.08
CA ARG A 24 -17.11 -11.38 10.39
C ARG A 24 -16.53 -11.05 11.77
N SER A 25 -16.46 -9.76 12.15
CA SER A 25 -16.00 -9.35 13.49
C SER A 25 -16.89 -9.94 14.60
N VAL A 26 -18.21 -9.88 14.43
CA VAL A 26 -19.17 -10.45 15.40
C VAL A 26 -19.04 -11.98 15.49
N GLN A 27 -18.90 -12.66 14.35
CA GLN A 27 -18.71 -14.12 14.33
C GLN A 27 -17.44 -14.55 15.08
N GLU A 28 -16.32 -13.88 14.83
CA GLU A 28 -15.04 -14.15 15.49
C GLU A 28 -15.09 -13.82 16.99
N ALA A 29 -15.77 -12.75 17.38
CA ALA A 29 -16.00 -12.44 18.80
C ALA A 29 -16.79 -13.56 19.51
N GLY A 30 -17.84 -14.09 18.88
CA GLY A 30 -18.61 -15.21 19.43
C GLY A 30 -17.80 -16.51 19.52
N ARG A 31 -16.86 -16.75 18.59
CA ARG A 31 -15.92 -17.88 18.68
C ARG A 31 -14.95 -17.71 19.85
N ALA A 32 -14.41 -16.51 20.06
CA ALA A 32 -13.56 -16.21 21.21
C ALA A 32 -14.29 -16.45 22.54
N GLU A 33 -15.50 -15.91 22.70
CA GLU A 33 -16.32 -16.07 23.92
C GLU A 33 -16.65 -17.53 24.23
N ARG A 34 -16.86 -18.35 23.18
CA ARG A 34 -17.05 -19.79 23.36
C ARG A 34 -15.80 -20.44 23.93
N HIS A 35 -14.61 -20.11 23.42
CA HIS A 35 -13.35 -20.66 23.91
C HIS A 35 -12.97 -20.16 25.31
N GLU A 36 -13.25 -18.90 25.64
CA GLU A 36 -13.08 -18.36 27.00
C GLU A 36 -13.95 -19.12 28.02
N ARG A 37 -15.20 -19.43 27.64
CA ARG A 37 -16.10 -20.24 28.49
C ARG A 37 -15.58 -21.66 28.68
N LEU A 38 -15.16 -22.33 27.61
CA LEU A 38 -14.57 -23.68 27.67
C LEU A 38 -13.32 -23.69 28.55
N ALA A 39 -12.49 -22.64 28.49
CA ALA A 39 -11.33 -22.49 29.38
C ALA A 39 -11.73 -22.38 30.85
N GLY A 40 -12.78 -21.60 31.15
CA GLY A 40 -13.32 -21.45 32.51
C GLY A 40 -13.91 -22.74 33.10
N GLU A 41 -14.44 -23.62 32.24
CA GLU A 41 -14.99 -24.92 32.62
C GLU A 41 -13.92 -26.03 32.71
N CYS A 42 -12.72 -25.82 32.17
CA CYS A 42 -11.69 -26.85 32.07
C CYS A 42 -10.88 -26.99 33.36
N ALA A 43 -10.87 -28.19 33.95
CA ALA A 43 -10.03 -28.50 35.11
C ALA A 43 -8.55 -28.69 34.74
N ASP A 44 -8.28 -29.25 33.55
CA ASP A 44 -6.93 -29.47 33.03
C ASP A 44 -6.27 -28.15 32.60
N ALA A 45 -5.08 -27.88 33.13
CA ALA A 45 -4.36 -26.63 32.89
C ALA A 45 -3.88 -26.47 31.44
N HIS A 46 -3.48 -27.56 30.79
CA HIS A 46 -3.02 -27.53 29.40
C HIS A 46 -4.16 -27.27 28.42
N LEU A 47 -5.31 -27.93 28.62
CA LEU A 47 -6.50 -27.70 27.81
C LEU A 47 -7.08 -26.29 28.01
N ARG A 48 -7.06 -25.78 29.24
CA ARG A 48 -7.43 -24.40 29.54
C ARG A 48 -6.57 -23.40 28.76
N ASP A 49 -5.25 -23.58 28.83
CA ASP A 49 -4.27 -22.73 28.16
C ASP A 49 -4.41 -22.80 26.62
N LEU A 50 -4.69 -23.98 26.07
CA LEU A 50 -5.03 -24.13 24.65
C LEU A 50 -6.27 -23.31 24.27
N HIS A 51 -7.36 -23.40 25.04
CA HIS A 51 -8.57 -22.63 24.75
C HIS A 51 -8.35 -21.12 24.87
N LEU A 52 -7.56 -20.66 25.83
CA LEU A 52 -7.21 -19.25 25.95
C LEU A 52 -6.39 -18.76 24.75
N ARG A 53 -5.44 -19.55 24.24
CA ARG A 53 -4.73 -19.23 22.99
C ARG A 53 -5.67 -19.10 21.79
N ILE A 54 -6.58 -20.06 21.61
CA ILE A 54 -7.54 -20.04 20.51
C ILE A 54 -8.49 -18.84 20.65
N ALA A 55 -8.94 -18.53 21.87
CA ALA A 55 -9.74 -17.34 22.12
C ALA A 55 -9.00 -16.05 21.77
N ALA A 56 -7.74 -15.93 22.17
CA ALA A 56 -6.90 -14.78 21.86
C ALA A 56 -6.73 -14.57 20.34
N ASP A 57 -6.54 -15.65 19.59
CA ASP A 57 -6.47 -15.59 18.12
C ASP A 57 -7.79 -15.10 17.49
N HIS A 58 -8.93 -15.63 17.96
CA HIS A 58 -10.25 -15.14 17.53
C HIS A 58 -10.51 -13.69 17.93
N ARG A 59 -10.05 -13.23 19.10
CA ARG A 59 -10.15 -11.81 19.52
C ARG A 59 -9.33 -10.92 18.60
N SER A 60 -8.10 -11.31 18.29
CA SER A 60 -7.23 -10.59 17.35
C SER A 60 -7.89 -10.51 15.96
N THR A 61 -8.40 -11.63 15.44
CA THR A 61 -9.11 -11.66 14.16
C THR A 61 -10.38 -10.80 14.16
N SER A 62 -11.15 -10.81 15.25
CA SER A 62 -12.32 -9.92 15.41
C SER A 62 -11.94 -8.44 15.41
N ALA A 63 -10.82 -8.06 16.05
CA ALA A 63 -10.32 -6.68 16.07
C ALA A 63 -9.94 -6.21 14.65
N ARG A 64 -9.22 -7.04 13.88
CA ARG A 64 -8.87 -6.76 12.47
C ARG A 64 -10.11 -6.50 11.61
N HIS A 65 -11.12 -7.36 11.72
CA HIS A 65 -12.38 -7.19 10.97
C HIS A 65 -13.12 -5.91 11.36
N ARG A 66 -13.06 -5.52 12.63
CA ARG A 66 -13.66 -4.26 13.11
C ARG A 66 -12.94 -3.04 12.54
N THR A 67 -11.61 -3.06 12.48
CA THR A 67 -10.83 -1.99 11.85
C THR A 67 -11.12 -1.91 10.35
N ALA A 68 -11.18 -3.04 9.65
CA ALA A 68 -11.57 -3.07 8.24
C ALA A 68 -12.99 -2.50 8.01
N ALA A 69 -13.96 -2.84 8.86
CA ALA A 69 -15.30 -2.28 8.79
C ALA A 69 -15.31 -0.76 8.95
N ARG A 70 -14.56 -0.23 9.92
CA ARG A 70 -14.43 1.22 10.17
C ARG A 70 -13.84 1.95 8.97
N LEU A 71 -12.83 1.39 8.32
CA LEU A 71 -12.23 1.98 7.11
C LEU A 71 -13.24 2.02 5.96
N GLN A 72 -13.99 0.93 5.74
CA GLN A 72 -15.02 0.87 4.70
C GLN A 72 -16.22 1.79 4.99
N ASP A 73 -16.65 1.90 6.24
CA ASP A 73 -17.69 2.84 6.65
C ASP A 73 -17.26 4.29 6.41
N ALA A 74 -16.03 4.64 6.80
CA ALA A 74 -15.49 5.97 6.58
C ALA A 74 -15.37 6.28 5.08
N PHE A 75 -14.99 5.29 4.27
CA PHE A 75 -14.97 5.40 2.81
C PHE A 75 -16.37 5.62 2.23
N ALA A 76 -17.37 4.82 2.63
CA ALA A 76 -18.76 4.98 2.18
C ALA A 76 -19.31 6.38 2.51
N VAL A 77 -19.05 6.89 3.72
CA VAL A 77 -19.43 8.24 4.13
C VAL A 77 -18.80 9.31 3.23
N ARG A 78 -17.48 9.20 2.95
CA ARG A 78 -16.78 10.14 2.07
C ARG A 78 -17.32 10.07 0.65
N LEU A 79 -17.59 8.87 0.14
CA LEU A 79 -18.12 8.68 -1.20
C LEU A 79 -19.53 9.27 -1.35
N GLY A 80 -20.40 9.09 -0.35
CA GLY A 80 -21.72 9.73 -0.31
C GLY A 80 -21.64 11.26 -0.24
N ALA A 81 -20.66 11.81 0.47
CA ALA A 81 -20.43 13.27 0.50
C ALA A 81 -19.81 13.80 -0.80
N TRP A 82 -19.04 12.97 -1.52
CA TRP A 82 -18.40 13.31 -2.78
C TRP A 82 -19.37 13.29 -3.97
N ALA A 83 -20.34 12.37 -3.97
CA ALA A 83 -21.34 12.21 -5.03
C ALA A 83 -22.14 13.51 -5.25
N GLY A 84 -21.59 14.43 -6.05
CA GLY A 84 -22.14 15.77 -6.31
C GLY A 84 -21.13 16.93 -6.27
N ARG A 85 -19.83 16.70 -6.00
CA ARG A 85 -18.81 17.76 -5.95
C ARG A 85 -17.73 17.59 -7.03
N PRO A 86 -17.79 18.35 -8.15
CA PRO A 86 -16.69 18.35 -9.12
C PRO A 86 -15.41 18.96 -8.51
N GLY A 87 -14.27 18.27 -8.68
CA GLY A 87 -12.94 18.80 -8.37
C GLY A 87 -12.24 18.28 -7.11
N VAL A 88 -12.87 17.41 -6.30
CA VAL A 88 -12.21 16.76 -5.16
C VAL A 88 -11.50 15.48 -5.66
N PRO A 89 -10.20 15.28 -5.34
CA PRO A 89 -9.48 14.07 -5.69
C PRO A 89 -10.21 12.81 -5.19
N TRP A 90 -10.18 11.77 -6.02
CA TRP A 90 -11.01 10.57 -5.92
C TRP A 90 -10.44 9.50 -4.98
N GLN A 91 -9.26 9.71 -4.38
CA GLN A 91 -8.54 8.76 -3.52
C GLN A 91 -9.12 8.65 -2.10
N LEU A 92 -10.45 8.66 -2.00
CA LEU A 92 -11.19 8.83 -0.75
C LEU A 92 -10.92 7.71 0.27
N PHE A 93 -10.60 6.49 -0.19
CA PHE A 93 -10.25 5.41 0.72
C PHE A 93 -8.89 5.64 1.37
N MET A 94 -7.86 5.97 0.58
CA MET A 94 -6.51 6.21 1.12
C MET A 94 -6.46 7.48 1.96
N THR A 95 -7.24 8.52 1.65
CA THR A 95 -7.44 9.66 2.57
C THR A 95 -8.00 9.18 3.91
N GLY A 96 -8.97 8.27 3.89
CA GLY A 96 -9.51 7.67 5.12
C GLY A 96 -8.50 6.82 5.89
N VAL A 97 -7.60 6.14 5.20
CA VAL A 97 -6.49 5.40 5.81
C VAL A 97 -5.50 6.37 6.49
N ALA A 98 -5.12 7.46 5.82
CA ALA A 98 -4.24 8.49 6.38
C ALA A 98 -4.83 9.07 7.68
N GLU A 99 -6.10 9.47 7.66
CA GLU A 99 -6.81 9.99 8.83
C GLU A 99 -6.87 8.96 9.97
N ALA A 100 -7.17 7.70 9.65
CA ALA A 100 -7.19 6.62 10.65
C ALA A 100 -5.82 6.38 11.29
N CYS A 101 -4.73 6.63 10.55
CA CYS A 101 -3.37 6.58 11.06
C CYS A 101 -2.94 7.86 11.79
N GLY A 102 -3.78 8.90 11.84
CA GLY A 102 -3.43 10.19 12.43
C GLY A 102 -2.36 10.94 11.63
N SER A 103 -2.41 10.85 10.30
CA SER A 103 -1.46 11.46 9.38
C SER A 103 -2.18 12.25 8.28
N GLY A 104 -1.50 13.27 7.74
CA GLY A 104 -1.98 14.05 6.60
C GLY A 104 -1.89 13.32 5.26
N GLY A 105 -1.09 12.25 5.17
CA GLY A 105 -0.88 11.49 3.94
C GLY A 105 -0.43 10.05 4.19
N ALA A 106 -0.91 9.13 3.36
CA ALA A 106 -0.56 7.72 3.43
C ALA A 106 -0.38 7.11 2.04
N ALA A 107 0.47 6.12 1.95
CA ALA A 107 0.62 5.30 0.77
C ALA A 107 0.73 3.82 1.14
N LEU A 108 0.10 2.97 0.33
CA LEU A 108 0.15 1.53 0.44
C LEU A 108 0.84 0.98 -0.79
N THR A 109 1.85 0.17 -0.56
CA THR A 109 2.65 -0.45 -1.62
C THR A 109 2.58 -1.95 -1.47
N LEU A 110 2.30 -2.67 -2.56
CA LEU A 110 2.36 -4.13 -2.62
C LEU A 110 3.57 -4.57 -3.43
N VAL A 111 4.23 -5.62 -2.96
CA VAL A 111 5.41 -6.19 -3.63
C VAL A 111 5.20 -7.64 -4.04
N GLY A 112 5.94 -8.06 -5.06
CA GLY A 112 6.07 -9.45 -5.44
C GLY A 112 7.04 -10.22 -4.55
N HIS A 113 7.19 -11.50 -4.85
CA HIS A 113 8.11 -12.42 -4.16
C HIS A 113 9.59 -11.99 -4.26
N THR A 114 9.92 -11.17 -5.25
CA THR A 114 11.27 -10.61 -5.46
C THR A 114 11.42 -9.19 -4.90
N PHE A 115 10.46 -8.72 -4.08
CA PHE A 115 10.40 -7.35 -3.56
C PHE A 115 10.29 -6.26 -4.64
N ASP A 116 9.86 -6.66 -5.83
CA ASP A 116 9.50 -5.78 -6.91
C ASP A 116 8.13 -5.15 -6.62
N GLU A 117 8.04 -3.82 -6.73
CA GLU A 117 6.81 -3.09 -6.48
C GLU A 117 5.77 -3.40 -7.59
N LEU A 118 4.62 -3.92 -7.18
CA LEU A 118 3.53 -4.36 -8.08
C LEU A 118 2.40 -3.33 -8.15
N ALA A 119 2.10 -2.68 -7.02
CA ALA A 119 0.97 -1.78 -6.91
C ALA A 119 1.23 -0.67 -5.89
N LEU A 120 0.71 0.51 -6.17
CA LEU A 120 0.77 1.68 -5.31
C LEU A 120 -0.62 2.29 -5.16
N ALA A 121 -1.04 2.60 -3.93
CA ALA A 121 -2.19 3.44 -3.63
C ALA A 121 -1.72 4.62 -2.76
N ALA A 122 -2.17 5.84 -3.01
CA ALA A 122 -1.80 7.01 -2.22
C ALA A 122 -3.02 7.89 -1.91
N SER A 123 -3.00 8.58 -0.76
CA SER A 123 -4.07 9.48 -0.32
C SER A 123 -4.11 10.81 -1.07
N ASP A 124 -2.95 11.23 -1.58
CA ASP A 124 -2.72 12.54 -2.17
C ASP A 124 -1.44 12.53 -3.02
N GLU A 125 -1.22 13.65 -3.71
CA GLU A 125 -0.10 13.82 -4.63
C GLU A 125 1.28 13.83 -3.94
N PRO A 126 1.50 14.54 -2.82
CA PRO A 126 2.77 14.44 -2.07
C PRO A 126 3.10 13.01 -1.61
N SER A 127 2.12 12.26 -1.12
CA SER A 127 2.28 10.86 -0.69
C SER A 127 2.63 9.95 -1.86
N ARG A 128 2.04 10.20 -3.03
CA ARG A 128 2.35 9.49 -4.28
C ARG A 128 3.75 9.81 -4.78
N ALA A 129 4.13 11.10 -4.78
CA ALA A 129 5.46 11.55 -5.17
C ALA A 129 6.54 11.00 -4.23
N ALA A 130 6.27 10.93 -2.93
CA ALA A 130 7.15 10.31 -1.96
C ALA A 130 7.35 8.80 -2.24
N GLN A 131 6.29 8.03 -2.54
CA GLN A 131 6.48 6.63 -2.95
C GLN A 131 7.21 6.50 -4.30
N GLU A 132 6.97 7.40 -5.24
CA GLU A 132 7.69 7.38 -6.51
C GLU A 132 9.18 7.64 -6.32
N LEU A 133 9.58 8.56 -5.44
CA LEU A 133 10.99 8.76 -5.07
C LEU A 133 11.60 7.49 -4.48
N GLU A 134 10.89 6.83 -3.57
CA GLU A 134 11.34 5.57 -2.97
C GLU A 134 11.52 4.46 -4.02
N PHE A 135 10.58 4.34 -4.96
CA PHE A 135 10.69 3.42 -6.08
C PHE A 135 11.91 3.71 -6.95
N LEU A 136 12.11 4.98 -7.33
CA LEU A 136 13.19 5.40 -8.23
C LEU A 136 14.59 5.28 -7.59
N LEU A 137 14.71 5.62 -6.31
CA LEU A 137 15.97 5.63 -5.59
C LEU A 137 16.34 4.27 -5.03
N GLY A 138 15.37 3.36 -4.90
CA GLY A 138 15.61 2.02 -4.35
C GLY A 138 15.93 2.03 -2.85
N GLU A 139 15.54 3.08 -2.14
CA GLU A 139 15.66 3.22 -0.69
C GLU A 139 14.49 4.07 -0.15
N GLY A 140 14.07 3.78 1.07
CA GLY A 140 12.97 4.49 1.71
C GLY A 140 12.28 3.66 2.80
N PRO A 141 11.29 4.25 3.48
CA PRO A 141 10.62 3.65 4.62
C PRO A 141 9.82 2.39 4.28
N ALA A 142 9.06 2.37 3.18
CA ALA A 142 8.22 1.24 2.80
C ALA A 142 9.08 0.01 2.42
N ARG A 143 10.19 0.22 1.73
CA ARG A 143 11.18 -0.77 1.31
C ARG A 143 11.93 -1.34 2.51
N ASP A 144 12.41 -0.49 3.41
CA ASP A 144 13.02 -0.95 4.66
C ASP A 144 12.01 -1.77 5.48
N ALA A 145 10.79 -1.29 5.64
CA ALA A 145 9.75 -2.00 6.39
C ALA A 145 9.42 -3.35 5.77
N THR A 146 9.34 -3.41 4.43
CA THR A 146 9.07 -4.64 3.68
C THR A 146 10.22 -5.64 3.80
N SER A 147 11.46 -5.18 3.59
CA SER A 147 12.66 -6.04 3.61
C SER A 147 13.02 -6.57 5.00
N THR A 148 12.80 -5.75 6.04
CA THR A 148 13.06 -6.14 7.44
C THR A 148 11.87 -6.79 8.12
N ALA A 149 10.69 -6.77 7.48
CA ALA A 149 9.42 -7.15 8.09
C ALA A 149 9.18 -6.50 9.46
N ALA A 150 9.61 -5.24 9.62
CA ALA A 150 9.53 -4.50 10.87
C ALA A 150 9.07 -3.05 10.66
N PRO A 151 8.41 -2.42 11.66
CA PRO A 151 8.08 -1.01 11.59
C PRO A 151 9.33 -0.13 11.52
N VAL A 152 9.25 0.94 10.72
CA VAL A 152 10.35 1.86 10.43
C VAL A 152 9.85 3.29 10.57
N ALA A 153 10.69 4.19 11.11
CA ALA A 153 10.41 5.62 11.12
C ALA A 153 11.70 6.43 11.16
N ALA A 154 11.62 7.66 10.65
CA ALA A 154 12.66 8.67 10.74
C ALA A 154 12.05 10.07 10.58
N ASN A 155 12.70 11.08 11.16
CA ASN A 155 12.30 12.48 11.04
C ASN A 155 13.52 13.41 10.96
N GLY A 156 13.30 14.59 10.38
CA GLY A 156 14.30 15.65 10.25
C GLY A 156 15.62 15.15 9.67
N ALA A 157 16.73 15.47 10.34
CA ALA A 157 18.06 15.09 9.88
C ALA A 157 18.30 13.56 9.83
N ALA A 158 17.53 12.76 10.59
CA ALA A 158 17.67 11.31 10.57
C ALA A 158 17.21 10.69 9.24
N LEU A 159 16.34 11.38 8.48
CA LEU A 159 15.94 10.96 7.13
C LEU A 159 17.15 10.83 6.21
N ALA A 160 17.97 11.88 6.12
CA ALA A 160 19.16 11.90 5.25
C ALA A 160 20.28 10.97 5.73
N VAL A 161 20.32 10.66 7.03
CA VAL A 161 21.27 9.65 7.56
C VAL A 161 20.84 8.24 7.18
N ARG A 162 19.54 7.96 7.27
CA ARG A 162 19.00 6.63 7.03
C ARG A 162 18.85 6.32 5.55
N TRP A 163 18.41 7.28 4.77
CA TRP A 163 18.22 7.18 3.33
C TRP A 163 18.86 8.41 2.65
N PRO A 164 20.14 8.31 2.26
CA PRO A 164 20.92 9.46 1.76
C PRO A 164 20.38 10.13 0.49
N GLY A 165 19.75 9.39 -0.40
CA GLY A 165 19.06 9.91 -1.58
C GLY A 165 17.62 10.29 -1.30
N TYR A 166 16.87 9.44 -0.60
CA TYR A 166 15.43 9.66 -0.36
C TYR A 166 15.17 10.79 0.64
N GLY A 167 15.95 10.86 1.72
CA GLY A 167 15.74 11.82 2.81
C GLY A 167 15.76 13.29 2.37
N PRO A 168 16.77 13.74 1.60
CA PRO A 168 16.75 15.09 1.02
C PRO A 168 15.59 15.29 0.04
N ALA A 169 15.34 14.33 -0.86
CA ALA A 169 14.32 14.45 -1.90
C ALA A 169 12.89 14.52 -1.33
N VAL A 170 12.59 13.72 -0.30
CA VAL A 170 11.27 13.77 0.38
C VAL A 170 11.11 15.08 1.17
N GLY A 171 12.20 15.65 1.67
CA GLY A 171 12.22 16.97 2.29
C GLY A 171 11.86 18.11 1.33
N GLU A 172 12.21 17.99 0.04
CA GLU A 172 11.81 18.96 -1.00
C GLU A 172 10.29 18.93 -1.26
N LEU A 173 9.62 17.82 -0.95
CA LEU A 173 8.15 17.70 -0.97
C LEU A 173 7.49 18.32 0.27
N GLY A 174 8.28 18.84 1.22
CA GLY A 174 7.79 19.41 2.48
C GLY A 174 7.53 18.37 3.58
N ILE A 175 7.88 17.10 3.35
CA ILE A 175 7.67 16.01 4.31
C ILE A 175 8.87 15.94 5.26
N THR A 176 8.60 15.96 6.55
CA THR A 176 9.63 16.04 7.61
C THR A 176 9.71 14.81 8.50
N GLU A 177 8.64 14.01 8.55
CA GLU A 177 8.57 12.76 9.29
C GLU A 177 7.92 11.68 8.44
N VAL A 178 8.48 10.48 8.45
CA VAL A 178 7.91 9.32 7.77
C VAL A 178 7.88 8.12 8.72
N ALA A 179 6.84 7.32 8.59
CA ALA A 179 6.77 6.02 9.24
C ALA A 179 6.17 4.99 8.28
N ALA A 180 6.65 3.75 8.36
CA ALA A 180 6.10 2.63 7.60
C ALA A 180 5.97 1.39 8.47
N VAL A 181 4.98 0.57 8.17
CA VAL A 181 4.73 -0.71 8.82
C VAL A 181 4.54 -1.78 7.75
N PRO A 182 5.12 -2.99 7.93
CA PRO A 182 4.98 -4.05 6.94
C PRO A 182 3.54 -4.57 6.88
N LEU A 183 3.10 -4.90 5.66
CA LEU A 183 1.92 -5.70 5.40
C LEU A 183 2.36 -7.15 5.41
N THR A 184 1.88 -7.94 6.38
CA THR A 184 2.27 -9.34 6.53
C THR A 184 1.07 -10.27 6.43
N LEU A 185 1.21 -11.31 5.62
CA LEU A 185 0.20 -12.35 5.42
C LEU A 185 0.88 -13.71 5.55
N ASP A 186 0.40 -14.52 6.48
CA ASP A 186 0.88 -15.89 6.74
C ASP A 186 2.41 -16.00 6.88
N GLY A 187 3.02 -14.99 7.53
CA GLY A 187 4.46 -14.91 7.77
C GLY A 187 5.28 -14.30 6.61
N ASN A 188 4.66 -14.01 5.47
CA ASN A 188 5.31 -13.35 4.34
C ASN A 188 4.98 -11.86 4.33
N CYS A 189 5.98 -11.02 4.08
CA CYS A 189 5.75 -9.60 3.84
C CYS A 189 5.35 -9.39 2.38
N VAL A 190 4.22 -8.73 2.17
CA VAL A 190 3.57 -8.52 0.87
C VAL A 190 3.56 -7.05 0.47
N GLY A 191 4.19 -6.19 1.27
CA GLY A 191 4.25 -4.75 1.04
C GLY A 191 4.40 -3.96 2.34
N ALA A 192 4.11 -2.67 2.27
CA ALA A 192 4.10 -1.79 3.44
C ALA A 192 3.01 -0.72 3.33
N LEU A 193 2.59 -0.22 4.48
CA LEU A 193 1.82 1.02 4.61
C LEU A 193 2.77 2.09 5.15
N ALA A 194 2.96 3.16 4.38
CA ALA A 194 3.71 4.34 4.76
C ALA A 194 2.77 5.51 5.08
N VAL A 195 3.17 6.36 6.03
CA VAL A 195 2.49 7.59 6.43
C VAL A 195 3.48 8.74 6.51
N TYR A 196 3.02 9.93 6.16
CA TYR A 196 3.83 11.13 6.00
C TYR A 196 3.36 12.24 6.95
N ASP A 197 4.30 12.87 7.64
CA ASP A 197 4.08 13.77 8.76
C ASP A 197 3.00 13.27 9.75
N PRO A 198 3.09 12.02 10.23
CA PRO A 198 2.16 11.49 11.21
C PRO A 198 2.31 12.19 12.57
N ALA A 199 1.30 12.07 13.43
CA ALA A 199 1.44 12.46 14.83
C ALA A 199 2.62 11.73 15.51
N PRO A 200 3.32 12.37 16.47
CA PRO A 200 4.47 11.76 17.13
C PRO A 200 4.15 10.40 17.74
N GLY A 201 4.96 9.40 17.41
CA GLY A 201 4.85 8.05 17.97
C GLY A 201 3.95 7.07 17.20
N VAL A 202 3.36 7.47 16.07
CA VAL A 202 2.53 6.58 15.22
C VAL A 202 3.22 5.27 14.85
N ALA A 203 4.53 5.30 14.55
CA ALA A 203 5.31 4.11 14.23
C ALA A 203 5.35 3.03 15.33
N ARG A 204 5.13 3.44 16.60
CA ARG A 204 5.08 2.55 17.77
C ARG A 204 3.65 2.28 18.24
N SER A 205 2.65 2.86 17.58
CA SER A 205 1.26 2.71 17.97
C SER A 205 0.73 1.35 17.54
N THR A 206 -0.06 0.72 18.42
CA THR A 206 -0.78 -0.52 18.08
C THR A 206 -1.81 -0.27 16.99
N ALA A 207 -2.42 0.92 16.97
CA ALA A 207 -3.39 1.33 15.97
C ALA A 207 -2.82 1.27 14.55
N PHE A 208 -1.58 1.73 14.34
CA PHE A 208 -0.95 1.69 13.01
C PHE A 208 -0.75 0.26 12.51
N ALA A 209 -0.29 -0.64 13.39
CA ALA A 209 -0.15 -2.07 13.07
C ALA A 209 -1.53 -2.73 12.81
N GLU A 210 -2.55 -2.41 13.60
CA GLU A 210 -3.91 -2.93 13.41
C GLU A 210 -4.53 -2.47 12.08
N ILE A 211 -4.27 -1.23 11.65
CA ILE A 211 -4.72 -0.69 10.37
C ILE A 211 -4.04 -1.44 9.22
N ALA A 212 -2.71 -1.59 9.28
CA ALA A 212 -1.94 -2.31 8.26
C ALA A 212 -2.40 -3.77 8.13
N GLU A 213 -2.70 -4.43 9.25
CA GLU A 213 -3.18 -5.80 9.25
C GLU A 213 -4.61 -5.92 8.69
N ALA A 214 -5.49 -4.98 9.04
CA ALA A 214 -6.83 -4.90 8.45
C ALA A 214 -6.77 -4.66 6.94
N LEU A 215 -5.88 -3.77 6.48
CA LEU A 215 -5.64 -3.50 5.07
C LEU A 215 -5.13 -4.75 4.34
N THR A 216 -4.10 -5.41 4.88
CA THR A 216 -3.51 -6.62 4.28
C THR A 216 -4.58 -7.66 3.98
N ARG A 217 -5.46 -7.96 4.96
CA ARG A 217 -6.54 -8.92 4.77
C ARG A 217 -7.65 -8.42 3.83
N SER A 218 -7.93 -7.13 3.81
CA SER A 218 -8.96 -6.56 2.93
C SER A 218 -8.54 -6.50 1.46
N VAL A 219 -7.27 -6.15 1.19
CA VAL A 219 -6.71 -5.96 -0.14
C VAL A 219 -6.37 -7.30 -0.80
N ILE A 220 -5.90 -8.28 -0.02
CA ILE A 220 -5.37 -9.55 -0.56
C ILE A 220 -6.38 -10.71 -0.52
N LEU A 221 -7.27 -10.78 0.48
CA LEU A 221 -8.15 -11.95 0.69
C LEU A 221 -9.58 -11.78 0.15
N THR A 222 -9.89 -10.68 -0.54
CA THR A 222 -11.19 -10.55 -1.22
C THR A 222 -11.12 -11.24 -2.60
N PRO A 223 -12.08 -12.10 -2.98
CA PRO A 223 -12.12 -12.75 -4.31
C PRO A 223 -12.24 -11.77 -5.47
N ALA A 224 -12.62 -10.52 -5.18
CA ALA A 224 -12.55 -9.38 -6.09
C ALA A 224 -11.12 -8.81 -6.24
N GLY A 225 -10.11 -9.41 -5.58
CA GLY A 225 -8.67 -9.26 -5.75
C GLY A 225 -8.20 -7.84 -6.03
N VAL A 226 -7.64 -7.18 -5.02
CA VAL A 226 -7.27 -5.77 -5.06
C VAL A 226 -8.53 -4.92 -5.15
N LEU A 227 -9.02 -4.40 -3.99
CA LEU A 227 -10.02 -3.32 -3.87
C LEU A 227 -10.74 -3.02 -5.20
N ASP A 228 -11.88 -3.59 -5.58
CA ASP A 228 -12.58 -3.27 -6.85
C ASP A 228 -12.33 -1.81 -7.32
N LEU A 229 -11.36 -1.63 -8.24
CA LEU A 229 -10.40 -0.51 -8.24
C LEU A 229 -10.93 0.73 -8.94
N HIS A 230 -11.91 1.34 -8.29
CA HIS A 230 -12.33 2.71 -8.59
C HIS A 230 -11.62 3.73 -7.67
N ASP A 231 -10.46 3.38 -7.05
CA ASP A 231 -9.84 4.17 -5.95
C ASP A 231 -8.32 4.46 -6.07
N GLY A 232 -7.71 4.32 -7.25
CA GLY A 232 -6.39 4.92 -7.49
C GLY A 232 -5.20 4.03 -7.22
N ILE A 233 -5.40 2.71 -7.26
CA ILE A 233 -4.26 1.80 -7.30
C ILE A 233 -3.63 1.82 -8.68
N GLU A 234 -2.38 2.24 -8.71
CA GLU A 234 -1.51 2.23 -9.87
C GLU A 234 -0.79 0.89 -9.92
N LEU A 235 -1.19 0.04 -10.89
CA LEU A 235 -0.50 -1.21 -11.14
C LEU A 235 0.77 -0.94 -11.95
N ARG A 236 1.93 -1.37 -11.42
CA ARG A 236 3.23 -1.25 -12.10
C ARG A 236 3.47 -2.35 -13.14
N ALA A 237 2.42 -3.06 -13.56
CA ALA A 237 2.50 -4.09 -14.60
C ALA A 237 3.14 -3.56 -15.90
N LYS A 238 2.79 -2.33 -16.31
CA LYS A 238 3.41 -1.69 -17.49
C LYS A 238 4.92 -1.47 -17.31
N VAL A 239 5.37 -1.08 -16.11
CA VAL A 239 6.79 -0.87 -15.80
C VAL A 239 7.55 -2.19 -15.92
N HIS A 240 7.00 -3.27 -15.36
CA HIS A 240 7.61 -4.61 -15.48
C HIS A 240 7.58 -5.16 -16.91
N GLN A 241 6.51 -4.89 -17.67
CA GLN A 241 6.45 -5.23 -19.09
C GLN A 241 7.51 -4.48 -19.90
N ALA A 242 7.66 -3.17 -19.67
CA ALA A 242 8.70 -2.36 -20.31
C ALA A 242 10.11 -2.85 -19.92
N ALA A 243 10.34 -3.21 -18.65
CA ALA A 243 11.60 -3.79 -18.20
C ALA A 243 11.89 -5.12 -18.90
N GLY A 244 10.87 -5.96 -19.11
CA GLY A 244 10.98 -7.18 -19.92
C GLY A 244 11.36 -6.90 -21.38
N MET A 245 10.75 -5.90 -22.01
CA MET A 245 11.11 -5.49 -23.37
C MET A 245 12.56 -5.00 -23.46
N VAL A 246 12.98 -4.11 -22.54
CA VAL A 246 14.35 -3.58 -22.49
C VAL A 246 15.37 -4.69 -22.19
N SER A 247 15.01 -5.64 -21.32
CA SER A 247 15.83 -6.82 -21.00
C SER A 247 16.14 -7.64 -22.26
N VAL A 248 15.14 -7.93 -23.08
CA VAL A 248 15.32 -8.65 -24.36
C VAL A 248 16.12 -7.82 -25.37
N GLN A 249 15.85 -6.51 -25.45
CA GLN A 249 16.55 -5.61 -26.39
C GLN A 249 18.04 -5.49 -26.09
N LEU A 250 18.43 -5.51 -24.81
CA LEU A 250 19.80 -5.30 -24.37
C LEU A 250 20.54 -6.58 -23.99
N ASP A 251 19.87 -7.74 -24.05
CA ASP A 251 20.37 -9.03 -23.57
C ASP A 251 20.90 -8.96 -22.13
N ARG A 252 20.07 -8.41 -21.23
CA ARG A 252 20.40 -8.21 -19.80
C ARG A 252 19.30 -8.73 -18.88
N PRO A 253 19.60 -9.06 -17.61
CA PRO A 253 18.58 -9.37 -16.61
C PRO A 253 17.50 -8.29 -16.51
N VAL A 254 16.26 -8.70 -16.24
CA VAL A 254 15.12 -7.76 -16.04
C VAL A 254 15.40 -6.76 -14.92
N ALA A 255 16.13 -7.17 -13.88
CA ALA A 255 16.55 -6.28 -12.80
C ALA A 255 17.39 -5.10 -13.32
N ASP A 256 18.38 -5.35 -14.18
CA ASP A 256 19.22 -4.30 -14.77
C ASP A 256 18.41 -3.40 -15.70
N ALA A 257 17.48 -3.96 -16.47
CA ALA A 257 16.58 -3.19 -17.32
C ALA A 257 15.66 -2.28 -16.50
N LEU A 258 15.20 -2.75 -15.35
CA LEU A 258 14.40 -1.96 -14.42
C LEU A 258 15.21 -0.83 -13.79
N GLU A 259 16.50 -1.06 -13.46
CA GLU A 259 17.40 0.02 -13.03
C GLU A 259 17.57 1.08 -14.11
N LEU A 260 17.66 0.69 -15.39
CA LEU A 260 17.74 1.66 -16.49
C LEU A 260 16.48 2.51 -16.61
N ILE A 261 15.31 1.90 -16.45
CA ILE A 261 14.03 2.64 -16.44
C ILE A 261 13.99 3.62 -15.26
N ARG A 262 14.39 3.19 -14.07
CA ARG A 262 14.45 4.05 -12.87
C ARG A 262 15.44 5.21 -13.06
N ALA A 263 16.64 4.92 -13.54
CA ALA A 263 17.67 5.92 -13.77
C ALA A 263 17.21 6.97 -14.80
N TYR A 264 16.57 6.54 -15.89
CA TYR A 264 16.01 7.45 -16.88
C TYR A 264 14.87 8.31 -16.31
N ALA A 265 13.93 7.68 -15.61
CA ALA A 265 12.81 8.38 -14.95
C ALA A 265 13.30 9.43 -13.96
N PHE A 266 14.26 9.08 -13.11
CA PHE A 266 14.88 9.98 -12.15
C PHE A 266 15.62 11.14 -12.82
N GLY A 267 16.43 10.86 -13.85
CA GLY A 267 17.19 11.87 -14.58
C GLY A 267 16.32 12.89 -15.34
N GLU A 268 15.18 12.45 -15.85
CA GLU A 268 14.22 13.30 -16.59
C GLU A 268 13.16 13.94 -15.67
N GLY A 269 13.12 13.57 -14.38
CA GLY A 269 12.12 14.08 -13.44
C GLY A 269 10.69 13.67 -13.78
N ILE A 270 10.49 12.49 -14.40
CA ILE A 270 9.18 11.97 -14.77
C ILE A 270 8.89 10.62 -14.10
N PRO A 271 7.62 10.28 -13.82
CA PRO A 271 7.28 8.99 -13.21
C PRO A 271 7.69 7.80 -14.08
N ALA A 272 8.10 6.70 -13.45
CA ALA A 272 8.49 5.47 -14.11
C ALA A 272 7.35 4.88 -14.98
N HIS A 273 6.08 5.05 -14.60
CA HIS A 273 4.97 4.60 -15.44
C HIS A 273 4.93 5.34 -16.79
N ARG A 274 5.30 6.63 -16.83
CA ARG A 274 5.37 7.41 -18.07
C ARG A 274 6.52 6.95 -18.96
N VAL A 275 7.67 6.64 -18.36
CA VAL A 275 8.79 6.03 -19.08
C VAL A 275 8.38 4.69 -19.68
N ALA A 276 7.72 3.85 -18.89
CA ALA A 276 7.22 2.57 -19.35
C ALA A 276 6.22 2.71 -20.50
N GLU A 277 5.26 3.65 -20.42
CA GLU A 277 4.32 3.94 -21.51
C GLU A 277 5.05 4.29 -22.80
N ARG A 278 6.03 5.20 -22.75
CA ARG A 278 6.84 5.59 -23.92
C ARG A 278 7.63 4.42 -24.51
N ILE A 279 8.11 3.49 -23.68
CA ILE A 279 8.80 2.28 -24.15
C ILE A 279 7.81 1.32 -24.84
N LEU A 280 6.65 1.07 -24.21
CA LEU A 280 5.62 0.18 -24.73
C LEU A 280 5.03 0.69 -26.05
N GLU A 281 4.92 2.02 -26.20
CA GLU A 281 4.45 2.69 -27.42
C GLU A 281 5.53 2.79 -28.50
N GLY A 282 6.78 2.45 -28.18
CA GLY A 282 7.93 2.50 -29.09
C GLY A 282 8.51 3.90 -29.31
N GLU A 283 8.10 4.88 -28.50
CA GLU A 283 8.59 6.27 -28.52
C GLU A 283 9.94 6.45 -27.82
N LEU A 284 10.33 5.51 -26.96
CA LEU A 284 11.57 5.53 -26.21
C LEU A 284 12.28 4.16 -26.30
N LEU A 285 13.55 4.18 -26.67
CA LEU A 285 14.45 3.02 -26.65
C LEU A 285 15.59 3.30 -25.68
N LEU A 286 15.70 2.49 -24.63
CA LEU A 286 16.79 2.58 -23.66
C LEU A 286 17.99 1.74 -24.09
N GLY A 287 19.20 2.25 -23.87
CA GLY A 287 20.44 1.48 -24.02
C GLY A 287 21.08 1.46 -25.42
N TRP A 288 20.50 2.13 -26.41
CA TRP A 288 21.20 2.47 -27.65
C TRP A 288 21.74 3.88 -27.45
N GLY A 289 23.07 4.03 -27.36
CA GLY A 289 23.70 5.28 -26.97
C GLY A 289 23.01 6.50 -27.57
N THR A 290 22.40 7.32 -26.73
CA THR A 290 21.96 8.67 -27.07
C THR A 290 23.22 9.50 -27.26
N GLY A 291 23.88 9.29 -28.39
CA GLY A 291 24.81 10.25 -28.94
C GLY A 291 24.07 11.57 -29.00
N HIS A 292 24.54 12.52 -28.21
CA HIS A 292 24.07 13.89 -28.26
C HIS A 292 24.06 14.32 -29.72
N SER A 293 22.87 14.60 -30.28
CA SER A 293 22.78 15.42 -31.48
C SER A 293 23.14 16.84 -31.05
N SER A 294 24.43 17.09 -30.86
CA SER A 294 24.98 18.43 -30.95
C SER A 294 24.71 18.90 -32.38
N GLY A 295 23.60 19.60 -32.57
CA GLY A 295 23.38 20.41 -33.74
C GLY A 295 24.49 21.45 -33.80
N ASN A 296 25.48 21.21 -34.64
CA ASN A 296 26.46 22.21 -35.05
C ASN A 296 26.10 22.68 -36.46
N THR A 297 26.25 23.99 -36.63
CA THR A 297 26.01 24.88 -37.78
C THR A 297 24.58 25.24 -38.14
#